data_AF-A0AAV1CMB1-F1
#
_entry.id   AF-A0AAV1CMB1-F1
#
_cell.length_a   1.000
_cell.length_b   1.000
_cell.length_c   1.000
_cell.angle_alpha   90.00
_cell.angle_beta   90.00
_cell.angle_gamma   90.00
#
_symmetry.space_group_name_H-M   'P 1'
#
loop_
_entity.id
_entity.type
_entity.pdbx_description
1 polymer ?
#
loop_
_entity_poly.entity_id
_entity_poly.type
_entity_poly.pdbx_seq_one_letter_code
_entity_poly.pdbx_strand_id
1 'polypeptide(L)'
;MINLRFLFALSLITTFSSLAFAAQDDPDGKLFVSCLLKRDPTISNVIYTPKNTQFLTVLDFLIQNARWENPQTPKPKAILRPTNESHIQSAISCVQLVYKWQQIARKLPVDLTLDVEFRRIISAQTGNLTSYAEFLTAHHGSVDELVSIFDQFFPELNMTKDDCQEMPFIDAYPFLVDQTPKSVKDFLTTRGSPLGKPYFKWKVDFAQDTIPPEGISKIFDELEKVPPFTTQLGWSVFGGGIMDEIPESEIPFPHRGKLMIMRQIVYWNGNDTSSVAQSRVDWVRGVAEILGKYVPDNPRAQYADYRDHDLGVNNAFGRTSIQQARKWGVPYFKDNFDRLVKVKTLVDPTNFFKYEQSFPSLH
;
A
#
# COMPACT_ATOMS: atom_id res chain seq x y z
N MET A 1 -45.98 -6.08 -42.91
CA MET A 1 -46.17 -4.70 -43.40
C MET A 1 -45.84 -3.77 -42.25
N ILE A 2 -44.59 -3.38 -42.02
CA ILE A 2 -43.91 -2.18 -42.55
C ILE A 2 -44.78 -0.91 -42.48
N ASN A 3 -44.42 -0.02 -41.55
CA ASN A 3 -44.39 1.44 -41.63
C ASN A 3 -43.75 1.90 -40.31
N LEU A 4 -42.48 2.30 -40.18
CA LEU A 4 -41.61 3.22 -40.93
C LEU A 4 -42.17 4.64 -41.08
N ARG A 5 -41.75 5.52 -40.14
CA ARG A 5 -41.25 6.90 -40.33
C ARG A 5 -41.73 7.83 -39.20
N PHE A 6 -40.84 8.11 -38.26
CA PHE A 6 -40.37 9.47 -38.03
C PHE A 6 -38.89 9.41 -37.64
N LEU A 7 -38.10 10.07 -38.48
CA LEU A 7 -36.64 10.20 -38.45
C LEU A 7 -36.29 11.58 -37.87
N PHE A 8 -35.01 11.70 -37.51
CA PHE A 8 -34.22 12.88 -37.12
C PHE A 8 -34.34 13.34 -35.66
N ALA A 9 -33.27 13.71 -34.97
CA ALA A 9 -31.83 13.45 -35.05
C ALA A 9 -31.25 14.14 -33.81
N LEU A 10 -30.36 13.46 -33.08
CA LEU A 10 -29.06 14.05 -32.74
C LEU A 10 -28.15 12.95 -32.17
N SER A 11 -27.12 12.65 -32.94
CA SER A 11 -25.91 11.98 -32.48
C SER A 11 -25.26 12.77 -31.35
N LEU A 12 -25.09 12.17 -30.18
CA LEU A 12 -23.85 12.34 -29.43
C LEU A 12 -23.31 10.95 -29.15
N ILE A 13 -22.40 10.53 -30.02
CA ILE A 13 -21.41 9.51 -29.73
C ILE A 13 -20.54 10.12 -28.62
N THR A 14 -20.88 9.88 -27.36
CA THR A 14 -19.84 9.91 -26.33
C THR A 14 -19.17 8.56 -26.38
N THR A 15 -18.04 8.53 -27.06
CA THR A 15 -17.01 7.52 -26.87
C THR A 15 -16.88 7.27 -25.37
N PHE A 16 -17.23 6.06 -24.93
CA PHE A 16 -16.58 5.48 -23.77
C PHE A 16 -15.09 5.47 -24.10
N SER A 17 -14.38 6.55 -23.78
CA SER A 17 -12.96 6.43 -23.51
C SER A 17 -12.90 5.67 -22.20
N SER A 18 -12.91 4.34 -22.31
CA SER A 18 -12.18 3.52 -21.36
C SER A 18 -10.75 4.05 -21.40
N LEU A 19 -10.44 5.01 -20.54
CA LEU A 19 -9.09 5.16 -20.03
C LEU A 19 -8.87 3.89 -19.20
N ALA A 20 -8.60 2.79 -19.90
CA ALA A 20 -7.71 1.78 -19.36
C ALA A 20 -6.41 2.55 -19.12
N PHE A 21 -6.23 3.06 -17.90
CA PHE A 21 -4.92 3.46 -17.45
C PHE A 21 -4.10 2.18 -17.44
N ALA A 22 -3.38 1.95 -18.54
CA ALA A 22 -2.29 1.01 -18.56
C ALA A 22 -1.42 1.33 -17.34
N ALA A 23 -1.09 0.29 -16.55
CA ALA A 23 -0.04 0.39 -15.55
C ALA A 23 1.10 1.22 -16.16
N GLN A 24 1.50 2.29 -15.48
CA GLN A 24 2.45 3.26 -16.00
C GLN A 24 3.64 2.51 -16.59
N ASP A 25 3.67 2.47 -17.93
CA ASP A 25 4.53 1.58 -18.67
C ASP A 25 5.96 2.08 -18.45
N ASP A 26 6.80 1.35 -17.71
CA ASP A 26 8.23 1.65 -17.60
C ASP A 26 8.88 1.35 -18.96
N PRO A 27 9.04 2.33 -19.87
CA PRO A 27 9.48 2.04 -21.23
C PRO A 27 10.97 1.74 -21.13
N ASP A 28 11.38 0.57 -21.62
CA ASP A 28 12.77 0.08 -21.59
C ASP A 28 13.31 -0.34 -20.21
N GLY A 29 12.47 -0.52 -19.19
CA GLY A 29 12.93 -0.99 -17.87
C GLY A 29 13.89 -0.01 -17.19
N LYS A 30 13.71 1.30 -17.41
CA LYS A 30 14.64 2.35 -16.98
C LYS A 30 14.88 2.34 -15.49
N LEU A 31 13.86 2.03 -14.69
CA LEU A 31 13.99 2.02 -13.24
C LEU A 31 14.88 0.88 -12.76
N PHE A 32 14.70 -0.32 -13.34
CA PHE A 32 15.56 -1.48 -13.08
C PHE A 32 17.01 -1.20 -13.52
N VAL A 33 17.20 -0.69 -14.75
CA VAL A 33 18.53 -0.36 -15.29
C VAL A 33 19.20 0.76 -14.50
N SER A 34 18.47 1.81 -14.11
CA SER A 34 19.02 2.90 -13.32
C SER A 34 19.43 2.44 -11.92
N CYS A 35 18.67 1.56 -11.30
CA CYS A 35 19.06 0.96 -10.02
C CYS A 35 20.35 0.14 -10.18
N LEU A 36 20.42 -0.70 -11.24
CA LEU A 36 21.59 -1.53 -11.50
C LEU A 36 22.85 -0.68 -11.67
N LEU A 37 22.78 0.35 -12.52
CA LEU A 37 23.90 1.25 -12.78
C LEU A 37 24.31 2.08 -11.55
N LYS A 38 23.36 2.40 -10.66
CA LYS A 38 23.66 3.12 -9.40
C LYS A 38 24.38 2.21 -8.40
N ARG A 39 24.03 0.93 -8.34
CA ARG A 39 24.65 -0.05 -7.44
C ARG A 39 26.00 -0.53 -7.94
N ASP A 40 26.08 -0.80 -9.23
CA ASP A 40 27.29 -1.29 -9.88
C ASP A 40 27.44 -0.60 -11.25
N PRO A 41 28.23 0.49 -11.34
CA PRO A 41 28.47 1.16 -12.61
C PRO A 41 29.10 0.26 -13.69
N THR A 42 29.79 -0.83 -13.28
CA THR A 42 30.46 -1.76 -14.19
C THR A 42 29.48 -2.72 -14.87
N ILE A 43 28.25 -2.84 -14.36
CA ILE A 43 27.19 -3.70 -14.89
C ILE A 43 26.62 -3.20 -16.22
N SER A 44 26.93 -1.97 -16.62
CA SER A 44 26.47 -1.35 -17.89
C SER A 44 26.74 -2.22 -19.12
N ASN A 45 27.87 -2.93 -19.15
CA ASN A 45 28.29 -3.76 -20.28
C ASN A 45 27.50 -5.07 -20.42
N VAL A 46 26.72 -5.44 -19.40
CA VAL A 46 25.95 -6.68 -19.37
C VAL A 46 24.43 -6.45 -19.40
N ILE A 47 24.01 -5.20 -19.58
CA ILE A 47 22.59 -4.82 -19.72
C ILE A 47 22.25 -4.56 -21.18
N TYR A 48 21.18 -5.18 -21.65
CA TYR A 48 20.62 -4.97 -22.99
C TYR A 48 19.17 -4.50 -22.85
N THR A 49 18.87 -3.31 -23.37
CA THR A 49 17.50 -2.77 -23.46
C THR A 49 17.02 -2.80 -24.92
N PRO A 50 15.72 -2.61 -25.22
CA PRO A 50 15.22 -2.55 -26.60
C PRO A 50 15.93 -1.54 -27.52
N LYS A 51 16.67 -0.57 -26.95
CA LYS A 51 17.50 0.39 -27.69
C LYS A 51 18.87 -0.15 -28.11
N ASN A 52 19.33 -1.24 -27.51
CA ASN A 52 20.60 -1.89 -27.85
C ASN A 52 20.41 -2.71 -29.14
N THR A 53 21.30 -2.52 -30.13
CA THR A 53 21.24 -3.25 -31.41
C THR A 53 21.36 -4.77 -31.26
N GLN A 54 22.00 -5.23 -30.18
CA GLN A 54 22.15 -6.66 -29.86
C GLN A 54 20.97 -7.22 -29.06
N PHE A 55 19.98 -6.41 -28.68
CA PHE A 55 18.90 -6.83 -27.78
C PHE A 55 18.15 -8.06 -28.29
N LEU A 56 17.69 -8.02 -29.54
CA LEU A 56 16.96 -9.14 -30.14
C LEU A 56 17.86 -10.37 -30.30
N THR A 57 19.12 -10.18 -30.73
CA THR A 57 20.08 -11.28 -30.85
C THR A 57 20.36 -11.97 -29.53
N VAL A 58 20.51 -11.20 -28.45
CA VAL A 58 20.72 -11.73 -27.09
C VAL A 58 19.43 -12.39 -26.57
N LEU A 59 18.27 -11.80 -26.84
CA LEU A 59 16.97 -12.34 -26.46
C LEU A 59 16.74 -13.72 -27.08
N ASP A 60 16.91 -13.82 -28.40
CA ASP A 60 16.69 -15.05 -29.17
C ASP A 60 17.70 -16.14 -28.78
N PHE A 61 18.93 -15.76 -28.41
CA PHE A 61 19.93 -16.70 -27.91
C PHE A 61 19.56 -17.30 -26.53
N LEU A 62 19.01 -16.48 -25.64
CA LEU A 62 18.71 -16.87 -24.25
C LEU A 62 17.37 -17.59 -24.11
N ILE A 63 16.40 -17.30 -24.98
CA ILE A 63 15.06 -17.84 -24.88
C ILE A 63 14.94 -19.09 -25.75
N GLN A 64 15.05 -20.27 -25.14
CA GLN A 64 14.76 -21.57 -25.78
C GLN A 64 13.29 -22.01 -25.64
N ASN A 65 12.38 -21.08 -25.30
CA ASN A 65 10.97 -21.39 -25.08
C ASN A 65 10.11 -20.85 -26.23
N ALA A 66 9.39 -21.75 -26.93
CA ALA A 66 8.55 -21.42 -28.09
C ALA A 66 7.42 -20.42 -27.77
N ARG A 67 7.07 -20.18 -26.49
CA ARG A 67 6.12 -19.13 -26.06
C ARG A 67 6.47 -17.74 -26.63
N TRP A 68 7.76 -17.48 -26.84
CA TRP A 68 8.26 -16.16 -27.25
C TRP A 68 8.37 -15.98 -28.76
N GLU A 69 8.11 -17.03 -29.54
CA GLU A 69 7.98 -16.95 -31.00
C GLU A 69 6.66 -16.27 -31.41
N ASN A 70 5.67 -16.23 -30.51
CA ASN A 70 4.42 -15.53 -30.75
C ASN A 70 4.64 -13.99 -30.71
N PRO A 71 4.34 -13.26 -31.81
CA PRO A 71 4.50 -11.80 -31.86
C PRO A 71 3.67 -11.03 -30.84
N GLN A 72 2.61 -11.65 -30.30
CA GLN A 72 1.74 -11.07 -29.27
C GLN A 72 2.30 -11.23 -27.86
N THR A 73 3.33 -12.05 -27.65
CA THR A 73 3.97 -12.22 -26.34
C THR A 73 4.82 -10.98 -26.02
N PRO A 74 4.53 -10.24 -24.92
CA PRO A 74 5.27 -9.04 -24.56
C PRO A 74 6.73 -9.37 -24.23
N LYS A 75 7.69 -8.81 -24.98
CA LYS A 75 9.14 -9.04 -24.77
C LYS A 75 9.63 -8.40 -23.47
N PRO A 76 10.73 -8.92 -22.87
CA PRO A 76 11.31 -8.32 -21.66
C PRO A 76 11.73 -6.87 -21.91
N LYS A 77 11.70 -6.07 -20.84
CA LYS A 77 12.03 -4.64 -20.92
C LYS A 77 13.53 -4.35 -20.79
N ALA A 78 14.27 -5.27 -20.18
CA ALA A 78 15.72 -5.30 -20.12
C ALA A 78 16.17 -6.76 -19.97
N ILE A 79 17.35 -7.08 -20.49
CA ILE A 79 18.03 -8.36 -20.31
C ILE A 79 19.32 -8.06 -19.57
N LEU A 80 19.54 -8.75 -18.46
CA LEU A 80 20.83 -8.77 -17.79
C LEU A 80 21.53 -10.10 -18.11
N ARG A 81 22.75 -10.03 -18.65
CA ARG A 81 23.60 -11.19 -18.90
C ARG A 81 24.74 -11.22 -17.87
N PRO A 82 24.49 -11.66 -16.64
CA PRO A 82 25.49 -11.61 -15.59
C PRO A 82 26.72 -12.45 -15.96
N THR A 83 27.91 -11.94 -15.63
CA THR A 83 29.20 -12.62 -15.84
C THR A 83 29.86 -13.02 -14.52
N ASN A 84 29.29 -12.59 -13.40
CA ASN A 84 29.71 -12.89 -12.04
C ASN A 84 28.48 -12.87 -11.12
N GLU A 85 28.66 -13.32 -9.87
CA GLU A 85 27.59 -13.39 -8.87
C GLU A 85 27.11 -12.01 -8.42
N SER A 86 28.00 -11.02 -8.33
CA SER A 86 27.63 -9.66 -7.89
C SER A 86 26.65 -8.97 -8.84
N HIS A 87 26.70 -9.27 -10.15
CA HIS A 87 25.69 -8.80 -11.11
C HIS A 87 24.31 -9.38 -10.79
N ILE A 88 24.24 -10.67 -10.41
CA ILE A 88 22.98 -11.34 -10.03
C ILE A 88 22.43 -10.71 -8.74
N GLN A 89 23.27 -10.54 -7.73
CA GLN A 89 22.88 -9.91 -6.47
C GLN A 89 22.40 -8.46 -6.67
N SER A 90 23.07 -7.70 -7.55
CA SER A 90 22.63 -6.34 -7.93
C SER A 90 21.28 -6.35 -8.63
N ALA A 91 21.06 -7.30 -9.54
CA ALA A 91 19.79 -7.49 -10.25
C ALA A 91 18.65 -7.76 -9.28
N ILE A 92 18.82 -8.75 -8.41
CA ILE A 92 17.85 -9.12 -7.37
C ILE A 92 17.56 -7.91 -6.49
N SER A 93 18.60 -7.18 -6.08
CA SER A 93 18.45 -5.97 -5.27
C SER A 93 17.75 -4.80 -6.00
N CYS A 94 17.69 -4.86 -7.33
CA CYS A 94 16.99 -3.90 -8.17
C CYS A 94 15.63 -4.41 -8.65
N VAL A 95 15.29 -5.68 -8.37
CA VAL A 95 13.92 -6.17 -8.48
C VAL A 95 13.09 -5.37 -7.49
N GLN A 96 12.10 -4.67 -8.01
CA GLN A 96 11.18 -3.89 -7.19
C GLN A 96 10.14 -4.84 -6.60
N LEU A 97 10.55 -5.63 -5.61
CA LEU A 97 9.71 -6.63 -4.94
C LEU A 97 8.41 -6.00 -4.44
N VAL A 98 8.48 -4.79 -3.89
CA VAL A 98 7.29 -4.01 -3.47
C VAL A 98 6.34 -3.75 -4.65
N TYR A 99 6.87 -3.44 -5.83
CA TYR A 99 6.03 -3.25 -7.02
C TYR A 99 5.39 -4.57 -7.48
N LYS A 100 6.14 -5.67 -7.45
CA LYS A 100 5.63 -7.01 -7.74
C LYS A 100 4.54 -7.46 -6.77
N TRP A 101 4.75 -7.25 -5.47
CA TRP A 101 3.78 -7.50 -4.42
C TRP A 101 2.42 -6.84 -4.71
N GLN A 102 2.42 -5.57 -5.17
CA GLN A 102 1.16 -4.89 -5.53
C GLN A 102 0.44 -5.52 -6.73
N GLN A 103 1.18 -6.10 -7.68
CA GLN A 103 0.61 -6.73 -8.88
C GLN A 103 -0.06 -8.08 -8.59
N ILE A 104 0.35 -8.74 -7.51
CA ILE A 104 -0.17 -10.05 -7.10
C ILE A 104 -1.23 -9.95 -6.03
N ALA A 105 -1.34 -8.81 -5.34
CA ALA A 105 -2.27 -8.55 -4.23
C ALA A 105 -3.68 -9.14 -4.44
N ARG A 106 -4.36 -8.84 -5.55
CA ARG A 106 -5.73 -9.34 -5.83
C ARG A 106 -5.81 -10.81 -6.25
N LYS A 107 -4.67 -11.47 -6.50
CA LYS A 107 -4.59 -12.86 -6.98
C LYS A 107 -4.28 -13.83 -5.84
N LEU A 108 -3.91 -13.32 -4.67
CA LEU A 108 -3.58 -14.14 -3.52
C LEU A 108 -4.84 -14.87 -3.01
N PRO A 109 -4.68 -16.10 -2.51
CA PRO A 109 -5.75 -16.82 -1.83
C PRO A 109 -6.34 -16.04 -0.65
N VAL A 110 -7.63 -16.26 -0.35
CA VAL A 110 -8.37 -15.53 0.69
C VAL A 110 -7.97 -15.88 2.12
N ASP A 111 -7.28 -16.99 2.28
CA ASP A 111 -6.68 -17.53 3.51
C ASP A 111 -5.26 -17.02 3.77
N LEU A 112 -4.75 -16.12 2.92
CA LEU A 112 -3.44 -15.50 3.05
C LEU A 112 -3.55 -13.99 3.28
N THR A 113 -2.88 -13.48 4.32
CA THR A 113 -2.53 -12.06 4.42
C THR A 113 -1.10 -11.84 3.96
N LEU A 114 -0.84 -10.74 3.25
CA LEU A 114 0.51 -10.37 2.84
C LEU A 114 0.68 -8.86 2.93
N ASP A 115 1.48 -8.44 3.89
CA ASP A 115 1.79 -7.05 4.18
C ASP A 115 3.23 -6.74 3.76
N VAL A 116 3.49 -5.47 3.44
CA VAL A 116 4.84 -4.94 3.30
C VAL A 116 5.06 -3.81 4.31
N GLU A 117 6.06 -3.96 5.17
CA GLU A 117 6.46 -2.96 6.15
C GLU A 117 7.78 -2.32 5.72
N PHE A 118 7.84 -0.99 5.73
CA PHE A 118 9.03 -0.23 5.38
C PHE A 118 9.71 0.25 6.65
N ARG A 119 10.94 -0.19 6.85
CA ARG A 119 11.69 0.00 8.09
C ARG A 119 12.94 0.82 7.84
N ARG A 120 13.34 1.60 8.85
CA ARG A 120 14.67 2.17 8.96
C ARG A 120 15.29 1.74 10.27
N ILE A 121 16.47 1.14 10.18
CA ILE A 121 17.16 0.53 11.31
C ILE A 121 18.65 0.91 11.32
N ILE A 122 19.31 0.60 12.43
CA ILE A 122 20.76 0.42 12.47
C ILE A 122 21.01 -1.06 12.23
N SER A 123 21.69 -1.41 11.14
CA SER A 123 21.99 -2.81 10.84
C SER A 123 22.89 -3.41 11.92
N ALA A 124 22.47 -4.53 12.51
CA ALA A 124 23.31 -5.26 13.46
C ALA A 124 24.58 -5.83 12.80
N GLN A 125 24.56 -6.06 11.49
CA GLN A 125 25.68 -6.63 10.74
C GLN A 125 26.74 -5.57 10.39
N THR A 126 26.30 -4.37 10.00
CA THR A 126 27.21 -3.33 9.47
C THR A 126 27.35 -2.12 10.39
N GLY A 127 26.47 -1.94 11.37
CA GLY A 127 26.38 -0.75 12.21
C GLY A 127 25.86 0.51 11.48
N ASN A 128 25.55 0.40 10.18
CA ASN A 128 25.11 1.54 9.37
C ASN A 128 23.59 1.71 9.39
N LEU A 129 23.12 2.95 9.19
CA LEU A 129 21.72 3.22 8.92
C LEU A 129 21.31 2.54 7.61
N THR A 130 20.19 1.84 7.62
CA THR A 130 19.67 1.13 6.45
C THR A 130 18.15 1.19 6.45
N SER A 131 17.57 1.39 5.28
CA SER A 131 16.14 1.28 5.05
C SER A 131 15.85 0.04 4.21
N TYR A 132 14.81 -0.71 4.54
CA TYR A 132 14.42 -1.93 3.82
C TYR A 132 12.90 -2.10 3.81
N ALA A 133 12.41 -2.98 2.93
CA ALA A 133 11.05 -3.48 2.95
C ALA A 133 11.06 -4.92 3.46
N GLU A 134 10.12 -5.23 4.32
CA GLU A 134 9.88 -6.52 4.95
C GLU A 134 8.52 -7.02 4.51
N PHE A 135 8.41 -8.30 4.16
CA PHE A 135 7.14 -8.92 3.83
C PHE A 135 6.67 -9.75 5.01
N LEU A 136 5.49 -9.43 5.53
CA LEU A 136 4.89 -10.12 6.66
C LEU A 136 3.65 -10.88 6.19
N THR A 137 3.53 -12.14 6.54
CA THR A 137 2.42 -12.98 6.07
C THR A 137 1.85 -13.86 7.18
N ALA A 138 0.54 -14.09 7.10
CA ALA A 138 -0.14 -15.14 7.86
C ALA A 138 -0.99 -15.96 6.89
N HIS A 139 -0.84 -17.28 6.96
CA HIS A 139 -1.58 -18.22 6.14
C HIS A 139 -2.38 -19.17 7.02
N HIS A 140 -3.67 -19.34 6.72
CA HIS A 140 -4.53 -20.30 7.42
C HIS A 140 -4.39 -21.70 6.80
N GLY A 141 -3.17 -22.26 6.88
CA GLY A 141 -2.85 -23.57 6.36
C GLY A 141 -1.42 -23.99 6.71
N SER A 142 -0.94 -25.03 6.06
CA SER A 142 0.41 -25.57 6.30
C SER A 142 1.51 -24.70 5.70
N VAL A 143 2.75 -24.87 6.18
CA VAL A 143 3.94 -24.24 5.57
C VAL A 143 4.18 -24.72 4.13
N ASP A 144 3.85 -25.97 3.81
CA ASP A 144 3.98 -26.51 2.44
C ASP A 144 3.08 -25.77 1.44
N GLU A 145 1.83 -25.54 1.82
CA GLU A 145 0.88 -24.76 1.01
C GLU A 145 1.36 -23.31 0.85
N LEU A 146 1.83 -22.69 1.93
CA LEU A 146 2.35 -21.33 1.92
C LEU A 146 3.54 -21.17 0.95
N VAL A 147 4.53 -22.07 1.02
CA VAL A 147 5.67 -22.06 0.09
C VAL A 147 5.20 -22.26 -1.35
N SER A 148 4.27 -23.19 -1.60
CA SER A 148 3.71 -23.40 -2.95
C SER A 148 2.99 -22.16 -3.49
N ILE A 149 2.31 -21.39 -2.65
CA ILE A 149 1.66 -20.13 -3.05
C ILE A 149 2.73 -19.11 -3.44
N PHE A 150 3.80 -18.96 -2.66
CA PHE A 150 4.88 -18.02 -2.99
C PHE A 150 5.66 -18.43 -4.23
N ASP A 151 5.95 -19.71 -4.43
CA ASP A 151 6.61 -20.19 -5.66
C ASP A 151 5.76 -19.92 -6.90
N GLN A 152 4.43 -20.00 -6.78
CA GLN A 152 3.53 -19.75 -7.88
C GLN A 152 3.35 -18.25 -8.18
N PHE A 153 3.14 -17.43 -7.14
CA PHE A 153 2.71 -16.04 -7.31
C PHE A 153 3.82 -15.02 -7.08
N PHE A 154 4.81 -15.33 -6.23
CA PHE A 154 5.88 -14.41 -5.87
C PHE A 154 7.28 -15.10 -5.81
N PRO A 155 7.69 -15.85 -6.84
CA PRO A 155 8.94 -16.62 -6.81
C PRO A 155 10.18 -15.72 -6.66
N GLU A 156 10.10 -14.44 -7.04
CA GLU A 156 11.19 -13.50 -6.89
C GLU A 156 11.56 -13.20 -5.43
N LEU A 157 10.63 -13.43 -4.48
CA LEU A 157 10.94 -13.32 -3.05
C LEU A 157 11.81 -14.49 -2.57
N ASN A 158 11.73 -15.65 -3.25
CA ASN A 158 12.48 -16.87 -2.93
C ASN A 158 12.35 -17.29 -1.46
N MET A 159 11.11 -17.26 -0.95
CA MET A 159 10.78 -17.68 0.41
C MET A 159 10.93 -19.19 0.57
N THR A 160 11.46 -19.63 1.70
CA THR A 160 11.65 -21.04 2.03
C THR A 160 10.92 -21.43 3.31
N LYS A 161 10.90 -22.72 3.63
CA LYS A 161 10.33 -23.21 4.89
C LYS A 161 11.07 -22.67 6.12
N ASP A 162 12.36 -22.36 5.98
CA ASP A 162 13.19 -21.83 7.07
C ASP A 162 12.77 -20.41 7.47
N ASP A 163 12.07 -19.70 6.58
CA ASP A 163 11.50 -18.37 6.83
C ASP A 163 10.12 -18.44 7.51
N CYS A 164 9.57 -19.64 7.69
CA CYS A 164 8.21 -19.86 8.17
C CYS A 164 8.19 -20.49 9.56
N GLN A 165 7.17 -20.14 10.36
CA GLN A 165 6.90 -20.81 11.63
C GLN A 165 5.42 -21.18 11.72
N GLU A 166 5.14 -22.48 11.78
CA GLU A 166 3.78 -22.98 11.96
C GLU A 166 3.41 -22.98 13.45
N MET A 167 2.26 -22.37 13.78
CA MET A 167 1.78 -22.25 15.15
C MET A 167 0.26 -22.03 15.20
N PRO A 168 -0.39 -22.28 16.35
CA PRO A 168 -1.77 -21.87 16.57
C PRO A 168 -1.96 -20.37 16.35
N PHE A 169 -3.09 -19.96 15.76
CA PHE A 169 -3.37 -18.54 15.45
C PHE A 169 -3.16 -17.59 16.64
N ILE A 170 -3.58 -18.01 17.84
CA ILE A 170 -3.45 -17.19 19.05
C ILE A 170 -1.98 -16.94 19.43
N ASP A 171 -1.09 -17.86 19.06
CA ASP A 171 0.34 -17.76 19.30
C ASP A 171 1.06 -16.89 18.26
N ALA A 172 0.48 -16.75 17.07
CA ALA A 172 1.00 -15.89 16.00
C ALA A 172 0.72 -14.40 16.25
N TYR A 173 -0.35 -14.07 16.99
CA TYR A 173 -0.77 -12.67 17.14
C TYR A 173 0.29 -11.74 17.74
N PRO A 174 1.03 -12.10 18.81
CA PRO A 174 2.13 -11.27 19.31
C PRO A 174 3.21 -10.99 18.27
N PHE A 175 3.56 -11.99 17.45
CA PHE A 175 4.53 -11.85 16.36
C PHE A 175 4.04 -10.85 15.31
N LEU A 176 2.77 -10.94 14.90
CA LEU A 176 2.16 -10.03 13.91
C LEU A 176 2.10 -8.56 14.36
N VAL A 177 2.27 -8.28 15.65
CA VAL A 177 2.27 -6.91 16.20
C VAL A 177 3.63 -6.48 16.75
N ASP A 178 4.71 -7.12 16.29
CA ASP A 178 6.10 -6.86 16.69
C ASP A 178 6.34 -6.99 18.21
N GLN A 179 5.69 -7.95 18.87
CA GLN A 179 5.85 -8.20 20.30
C GLN A 179 6.39 -9.60 20.59
N THR A 180 7.32 -9.65 21.56
CA THR A 180 7.95 -10.88 22.05
C THR A 180 7.63 -11.09 23.53
N PRO A 181 6.36 -11.38 23.88
CA PRO A 181 5.94 -11.60 25.25
C PRO A 181 6.54 -12.90 25.80
N LYS A 182 6.59 -13.03 27.13
CA LYS A 182 7.01 -14.28 27.80
C LYS A 182 6.08 -15.45 27.46
N SER A 183 4.80 -15.16 27.31
CA SER A 183 3.78 -16.10 26.88
C SER A 183 2.62 -15.35 26.24
N VAL A 184 1.83 -16.04 25.43
CA VAL A 184 0.61 -15.50 24.82
C VAL A 184 -0.42 -15.13 25.89
N LYS A 185 -0.50 -15.89 26.98
CA LYS A 185 -1.35 -15.54 28.13
C LYS A 185 -0.92 -14.20 28.73
N ASP A 186 0.38 -14.00 28.93
CA ASP A 186 0.88 -12.73 29.49
C ASP A 186 0.58 -11.57 28.55
N PHE A 187 0.75 -11.76 27.23
CA PHE A 187 0.37 -10.79 26.23
C PHE A 187 -1.11 -10.40 26.30
N LEU A 188 -2.02 -11.38 26.39
CA LEU A 188 -3.46 -11.14 26.42
C LEU A 188 -3.97 -10.56 27.75
N THR A 189 -3.26 -10.80 28.86
CA THR A 189 -3.71 -10.40 30.20
C THR A 189 -3.00 -9.17 30.75
N THR A 190 -1.85 -8.78 30.17
CA THR A 190 -1.11 -7.59 30.59
C THR A 190 -1.75 -6.34 30.00
N ARG A 191 -2.08 -5.37 30.87
CA ARG A 191 -2.53 -4.05 30.44
C ARG A 191 -1.33 -3.11 30.28
N GLY A 192 -1.12 -2.62 29.06
CA GLY A 192 -0.08 -1.63 28.73
C GLY A 192 0.92 -2.17 27.71
N SER A 193 1.51 -1.26 26.94
CA SER A 193 2.51 -1.63 25.93
C SER A 193 3.90 -1.77 26.59
N PRO A 194 4.66 -2.84 26.27
CA PRO A 194 6.06 -2.96 26.70
C PRO A 194 6.96 -1.87 26.09
N LEU A 195 6.52 -1.23 25.00
CA LEU A 195 7.22 -0.12 24.33
C LEU A 195 6.99 1.24 25.03
N GLY A 196 6.33 1.26 26.19
CA GLY A 196 5.95 2.47 26.88
C GLY A 196 4.76 3.18 26.22
N LYS A 197 4.65 4.50 26.42
CA LYS A 197 3.62 5.35 25.82
C LYS A 197 4.27 6.37 24.89
N PRO A 198 4.71 5.96 23.69
CA PRO A 198 5.22 6.92 22.72
C PRO A 198 4.11 7.85 22.29
N TYR A 199 4.48 9.08 21.97
CA TYR A 199 3.60 10.00 21.27
C TYR A 199 3.68 9.66 19.78
N PHE A 200 2.58 9.82 19.06
CA PHE A 200 2.53 9.46 17.65
C PHE A 200 1.57 10.35 16.87
N LYS A 201 1.76 10.35 15.55
CA LYS A 201 0.82 10.85 14.55
C LYS A 201 0.73 9.79 13.46
N TRP A 202 -0.48 9.56 12.99
CA TRP A 202 -0.73 8.69 11.85
C TRP A 202 -1.45 9.41 10.72
N LYS A 203 -1.36 8.82 9.53
CA LYS A 203 -2.22 9.05 8.37
C LYS A 203 -2.46 7.71 7.69
N VAL A 204 -3.52 7.62 6.90
CA VAL A 204 -3.87 6.41 6.15
C VAL A 204 -4.32 6.78 4.76
N ASP A 205 -4.11 5.89 3.81
CA ASP A 205 -4.55 6.05 2.44
C ASP A 205 -5.00 4.73 1.85
N PHE A 206 -5.82 4.79 0.79
CA PHE A 206 -6.22 3.62 0.03
C PHE A 206 -5.81 3.78 -1.42
N ALA A 207 -5.01 2.84 -1.92
CA ALA A 207 -4.69 2.80 -3.34
C ALA A 207 -5.76 2.00 -4.10
N GLN A 208 -6.18 2.52 -5.24
CA GLN A 208 -7.04 1.78 -6.17
C GLN A 208 -6.22 0.90 -7.11
N ASP A 209 -5.02 1.38 -7.45
CA ASP A 209 -4.08 0.85 -8.42
C ASP A 209 -2.67 0.80 -7.83
N THR A 210 -1.73 0.21 -8.55
CA THR A 210 -0.33 0.08 -8.10
C THR A 210 0.38 1.42 -8.07
N ILE A 211 1.12 1.70 -7.01
CA ILE A 211 2.10 2.79 -6.92
C ILE A 211 3.31 2.44 -7.78
N PRO A 212 3.69 3.31 -8.75
CA PRO A 212 4.83 3.07 -9.60
C PRO A 212 6.13 3.09 -8.77
N PRO A 213 7.20 2.48 -9.27
CA PRO A 213 8.41 2.35 -8.47
C PRO A 213 9.12 3.66 -8.15
N GLU A 214 8.92 4.70 -8.97
CA GLU A 214 9.32 6.07 -8.63
C GLU A 214 8.65 6.55 -7.33
N GLY A 215 7.36 6.27 -7.15
CA GLY A 215 6.63 6.57 -5.93
C GLY A 215 7.15 5.80 -4.73
N ILE A 216 7.43 4.50 -4.92
CA ILE A 216 8.06 3.66 -3.89
C ILE A 216 9.45 4.20 -3.49
N SER A 217 10.27 4.63 -4.46
CA SER A 217 11.59 5.21 -4.17
C SER A 217 11.50 6.45 -3.28
N LYS A 218 10.51 7.33 -3.52
CA LYS A 218 10.29 8.51 -2.68
C LYS A 218 9.97 8.15 -1.24
N ILE A 219 9.32 7.01 -1.00
CA ILE A 219 9.07 6.51 0.36
C ILE A 219 10.38 6.17 1.07
N PHE A 220 11.32 5.54 0.38
CA PHE A 220 12.66 5.30 0.93
C PHE A 220 13.43 6.60 1.18
N ASP A 221 13.32 7.58 0.28
CA ASP A 221 13.93 8.90 0.47
C ASP A 221 13.36 9.62 1.72
N GLU A 222 12.06 9.47 2.00
CA GLU A 222 11.46 10.00 3.23
C GLU A 222 11.94 9.27 4.48
N LEU A 223 12.08 7.94 4.43
CA LEU A 223 12.64 7.19 5.56
C LEU A 223 14.03 7.69 5.93
N GLU A 224 14.86 8.08 4.96
CA GLU A 224 16.20 8.58 5.22
C GLU A 224 16.25 9.83 6.12
N LYS A 225 15.16 10.60 6.16
CA LYS A 225 15.04 11.86 6.90
C LYS A 225 14.65 11.68 8.37
N VAL A 226 14.33 10.46 8.81
CA VAL A 226 13.92 10.17 10.19
C VAL A 226 14.92 9.25 10.89
N PRO A 227 15.03 9.31 12.24
CA PRO A 227 15.82 8.35 12.98
C PRO A 227 15.30 6.93 12.82
N PRO A 228 16.18 5.93 12.98
CA PRO A 228 15.78 4.54 12.93
C PRO A 228 14.76 4.20 14.03
N PHE A 229 13.92 3.20 13.79
CA PHE A 229 12.93 2.69 14.75
C PHE A 229 11.85 3.71 15.19
N THR A 230 11.67 4.81 14.46
CA THR A 230 10.66 5.84 14.79
C THR A 230 9.41 5.79 13.92
N THR A 231 9.29 4.84 12.99
CA THR A 231 8.19 4.76 12.04
C THR A 231 7.58 3.37 11.98
N GLN A 232 6.29 3.33 11.67
CA GLN A 232 5.57 2.14 11.23
C GLN A 232 4.81 2.53 9.96
N LEU A 233 5.42 2.16 8.83
CA LEU A 233 4.93 2.47 7.50
C LEU A 233 4.64 1.13 6.83
N GLY A 234 3.38 0.83 6.62
CA GLY A 234 2.94 -0.51 6.26
C GLY A 234 1.83 -0.49 5.23
N TRP A 235 1.94 -1.32 4.20
CA TRP A 235 0.90 -1.50 3.19
C TRP A 235 0.35 -2.93 3.30
N SER A 236 -0.97 -3.06 3.39
CA SER A 236 -1.65 -4.35 3.42
C SER A 236 -2.49 -4.53 2.19
N VAL A 237 -2.47 -5.74 1.62
CA VAL A 237 -3.46 -6.14 0.61
C VAL A 237 -4.85 -5.96 1.21
N PHE A 238 -5.68 -5.19 0.50
CA PHE A 238 -7.05 -4.89 0.92
C PHE A 238 -8.07 -5.36 -0.11
N GLY A 239 -7.65 -5.44 -1.37
CA GLY A 239 -8.50 -5.81 -2.50
C GLY A 239 -8.36 -7.27 -2.86
N GLY A 240 -9.38 -7.78 -3.56
CA GLY A 240 -9.59 -9.22 -3.71
C GLY A 240 -10.30 -9.81 -2.49
N GLY A 241 -10.72 -11.07 -2.65
CA GLY A 241 -11.46 -11.80 -1.62
C GLY A 241 -12.73 -11.09 -1.15
N ILE A 242 -13.04 -11.26 0.14
CA ILE A 242 -14.33 -10.85 0.71
C ILE A 242 -14.57 -9.33 0.70
N MET A 243 -13.51 -8.52 0.72
CA MET A 243 -13.63 -7.05 0.75
C MET A 243 -14.09 -6.45 -0.58
N ASP A 244 -14.03 -7.22 -1.68
CA ASP A 244 -14.57 -6.81 -2.98
C ASP A 244 -16.03 -7.30 -3.18
N GLU A 245 -16.51 -8.23 -2.35
CA GLU A 245 -17.85 -8.81 -2.44
C GLU A 245 -18.90 -8.03 -1.64
N ILE A 246 -18.48 -7.39 -0.54
CA ILE A 246 -19.39 -6.65 0.35
C ILE A 246 -19.75 -5.29 -0.27
N PRO A 247 -21.05 -4.92 -0.38
CA PRO A 247 -21.45 -3.60 -0.86
C PRO A 247 -20.92 -2.44 -0.01
N GLU A 248 -20.58 -1.31 -0.65
CA GLU A 248 -20.07 -0.11 0.04
C GLU A 248 -21.08 0.47 1.07
N SER A 249 -22.37 0.16 0.95
CA SER A 249 -23.44 0.66 1.82
C SER A 249 -23.97 -0.36 2.83
N GLU A 250 -23.39 -1.57 2.86
CA GLU A 250 -23.78 -2.65 3.78
C GLU A 250 -23.62 -2.19 5.25
N ILE A 251 -22.50 -1.53 5.53
CA ILE A 251 -22.16 -0.93 6.82
C ILE A 251 -21.59 0.48 6.61
N PRO A 252 -21.46 1.31 7.66
CA PRO A 252 -20.95 2.69 7.53
C PRO A 252 -19.60 2.80 6.81
N PHE A 253 -18.67 1.86 7.05
CA PHE A 253 -17.36 1.83 6.43
C PHE A 253 -17.48 1.47 4.93
N PRO A 254 -17.21 2.41 4.00
CA PRO A 254 -17.62 2.25 2.61
C PRO A 254 -16.51 1.77 1.68
N HIS A 255 -15.26 1.75 2.13
CA HIS A 255 -14.13 1.50 1.25
C HIS A 255 -14.06 0.00 0.91
N ARG A 256 -14.47 -0.33 -0.31
CA ARG A 256 -14.45 -1.66 -0.93
C ARG A 256 -13.73 -1.55 -2.28
N GLY A 257 -13.29 -2.67 -2.86
CA GLY A 257 -12.65 -2.64 -4.18
C GLY A 257 -11.28 -1.95 -4.23
N LYS A 258 -10.67 -1.60 -3.08
CA LYS A 258 -9.36 -0.93 -3.01
C LYS A 258 -8.25 -1.95 -3.09
N LEU A 259 -7.16 -1.68 -3.80
CA LEU A 259 -6.04 -2.62 -3.93
C LEU A 259 -5.34 -2.85 -2.58
N MET A 260 -5.03 -1.77 -1.88
CA MET A 260 -4.31 -1.82 -0.60
C MET A 260 -4.69 -0.64 0.30
N ILE A 261 -4.49 -0.84 1.60
CA ILE A 261 -4.51 0.21 2.62
C ILE A 261 -3.07 0.51 3.04
N MET A 262 -2.74 1.79 3.20
CA MET A 262 -1.38 2.27 3.46
C MET A 262 -1.34 3.08 4.75
N ARG A 263 -0.81 2.46 5.81
CA ARG A 263 -0.65 3.05 7.14
C ARG A 263 0.66 3.81 7.21
N GLN A 264 0.62 5.04 7.74
CA GLN A 264 1.80 5.88 7.89
C GLN A 264 1.82 6.37 9.34
N ILE A 265 2.72 5.84 10.17
CA ILE A 265 2.81 6.21 11.58
C ILE A 265 4.24 6.63 11.90
N VAL A 266 4.36 7.69 12.68
CA VAL A 266 5.63 8.17 13.22
C VAL A 266 5.50 8.41 14.72
N TYR A 267 6.55 8.06 15.45
CA TYR A 267 6.64 8.06 16.90
C TYR A 267 7.72 9.03 17.40
N TRP A 268 7.53 9.54 18.61
CA TRP A 268 8.51 10.31 19.36
C TRP A 268 8.28 10.18 20.87
N ASN A 269 9.25 10.64 21.67
CA ASN A 269 9.18 10.56 23.12
C ASN A 269 8.41 11.77 23.68
N GLY A 270 7.70 11.57 24.79
CA GLY A 270 6.96 12.65 25.45
C GLY A 270 7.84 13.75 26.06
N ASN A 271 9.13 13.50 26.25
CA ASN A 271 10.12 14.48 26.69
C ASN A 271 10.87 15.15 25.53
N ASP A 272 10.60 14.77 24.28
CA ASP A 272 11.15 15.45 23.12
C ASP A 272 10.60 16.88 23.01
N THR A 273 11.39 17.78 22.44
CA THR A 273 10.98 19.18 22.26
C THR A 273 9.81 19.31 21.29
N SER A 274 9.04 20.40 21.41
CA SER A 274 7.97 20.71 20.46
C SER A 274 8.44 20.79 19.00
N SER A 275 9.71 21.16 18.77
CA SER A 275 10.33 21.17 17.44
C SER A 275 10.47 19.75 16.87
N VAL A 276 10.89 18.78 17.69
CA VAL A 276 10.96 17.37 17.27
C VAL A 276 9.56 16.84 16.98
N ALA A 277 8.59 17.08 17.87
CA ALA A 277 7.21 16.66 17.66
C ALA A 277 6.65 17.24 16.35
N GLN A 278 6.84 18.54 16.09
CA GLN A 278 6.42 19.18 14.86
C GLN A 278 7.10 18.57 13.63
N SER A 279 8.42 18.29 13.71
CA SER A 279 9.16 17.66 12.61
C SER A 279 8.62 16.26 12.26
N ARG A 280 8.13 15.50 13.25
CA ARG A 280 7.47 14.20 13.01
C ARG A 280 6.11 14.37 12.34
N VAL A 281 5.31 15.30 12.83
CA VAL A 281 4.01 15.62 12.22
C VAL A 281 4.17 16.08 10.76
N ASP A 282 5.17 16.92 10.49
CA ASP A 282 5.45 17.40 9.13
C ASP A 282 5.96 16.26 8.22
N TRP A 283 6.80 15.37 8.75
CA TRP A 283 7.26 14.19 8.02
C TRP A 283 6.10 13.29 7.55
N VAL A 284 5.18 12.91 8.45
CA VAL A 284 4.07 12.02 8.07
C VAL A 284 3.08 12.71 7.12
N ARG A 285 2.92 14.04 7.22
CA ARG A 285 2.19 14.83 6.22
C ARG A 285 2.88 14.80 4.87
N GLY A 286 4.21 14.92 4.82
CA GLY A 286 4.99 14.80 3.58
C GLY A 286 4.85 13.42 2.93
N VAL A 287 4.88 12.34 3.71
CA VAL A 287 4.60 10.98 3.20
C VAL A 287 3.20 10.90 2.60
N ALA A 288 2.18 11.43 3.29
CA ALA A 288 0.83 11.49 2.75
C ALA A 288 0.73 12.35 1.49
N GLU A 289 1.45 13.47 1.37
CA GLU A 289 1.47 14.26 0.13
C GLU A 289 2.07 13.48 -1.04
N ILE A 290 3.10 12.66 -0.79
CA ILE A 290 3.69 11.78 -1.80
C ILE A 290 2.67 10.73 -2.25
N LEU A 291 2.07 9.99 -1.30
CA LEU A 291 1.07 8.96 -1.60
C LEU A 291 -0.17 9.55 -2.27
N GLY A 292 -0.55 10.77 -1.90
CA GLY A 292 -1.66 11.53 -2.47
C GLY A 292 -1.63 11.67 -3.99
N LYS A 293 -0.42 11.67 -4.57
CA LYS A 293 -0.23 11.76 -6.04
C LYS A 293 -0.60 10.48 -6.78
N TYR A 294 -0.73 9.36 -6.06
CA TYR A 294 -0.93 8.03 -6.61
C TYR A 294 -2.26 7.40 -6.17
N VAL A 295 -3.08 8.10 -5.39
CA VAL A 295 -4.38 7.61 -4.92
C VAL A 295 -5.53 8.50 -5.43
N PRO A 296 -6.76 7.97 -5.54
CA PRO A 296 -7.91 8.79 -5.89
C PRO A 296 -8.16 9.90 -4.87
N ASP A 297 -8.50 11.11 -5.35
CA ASP A 297 -8.61 12.32 -4.52
C ASP A 297 -10.02 12.96 -4.54
N ASN A 298 -11.09 12.21 -4.82
CA ASN A 298 -12.46 12.75 -4.86
C ASN A 298 -13.54 11.82 -4.28
N PRO A 299 -13.70 11.75 -2.94
CA PRO A 299 -12.75 12.23 -1.94
C PRO A 299 -11.55 11.29 -1.82
N ARG A 300 -10.43 11.80 -1.31
CA ARG A 300 -9.34 10.95 -0.84
C ARG A 300 -9.81 10.08 0.32
N ALA A 301 -9.81 8.77 0.13
CA ALA A 301 -10.33 7.81 1.09
C ALA A 301 -9.48 7.78 2.38
N GLN A 302 -10.15 7.68 3.53
CA GLN A 302 -9.55 7.69 4.86
C GLN A 302 -10.26 6.66 5.75
N TYR A 303 -9.67 6.25 6.87
CA TYR A 303 -10.28 5.26 7.77
C TYR A 303 -10.54 5.85 9.15
N ALA A 304 -11.79 5.77 9.63
CA ALA A 304 -12.24 6.42 10.85
C ALA A 304 -11.50 5.97 12.13
N ASP A 305 -11.01 4.72 12.17
CA ASP A 305 -10.20 4.22 13.29
C ASP A 305 -8.78 4.82 13.29
N TYR A 306 -8.32 5.33 12.14
CA TYR A 306 -7.13 6.17 12.01
C TYR A 306 -7.54 7.65 11.97
N ARG A 307 -8.16 8.10 13.06
CA ARG A 307 -8.72 9.47 13.16
C ARG A 307 -7.68 10.53 12.83
N ASP A 308 -7.98 11.37 11.86
CA ASP A 308 -7.11 12.44 11.39
C ASP A 308 -7.82 13.80 11.42
N HIS A 309 -7.38 14.68 12.32
CA HIS A 309 -7.88 16.05 12.42
C HIS A 309 -7.40 16.96 11.27
N ASP A 310 -6.40 16.55 10.49
CA ASP A 310 -5.95 17.31 9.31
C ASP A 310 -7.04 17.36 8.21
N LEU A 311 -8.02 16.43 8.24
CA LEU A 311 -9.19 16.45 7.36
C LEU A 311 -10.21 17.55 7.71
N GLY A 312 -10.01 18.21 8.85
CA GLY A 312 -10.90 19.21 9.42
C GLY A 312 -11.66 18.71 10.64
N VAL A 313 -12.13 19.66 11.43
CA VAL A 313 -12.87 19.41 12.67
C VAL A 313 -14.14 20.26 12.73
N ASN A 314 -15.06 19.81 13.54
CA ASN A 314 -16.25 20.53 13.96
C ASN A 314 -15.88 21.75 14.80
N ASN A 315 -16.85 22.66 14.96
CA ASN A 315 -16.68 23.81 15.84
C ASN A 315 -16.52 23.35 17.29
N ALA A 316 -15.52 23.90 17.98
CA ALA A 316 -15.30 23.65 19.40
C ALA A 316 -16.50 24.10 20.26
N PHE A 317 -17.15 25.19 19.85
CA PHE A 317 -18.33 25.76 20.50
C PHE A 317 -19.46 25.99 19.49
N GLY A 318 -20.70 25.87 19.95
CA GLY A 318 -21.88 26.09 19.12
C GLY A 318 -22.19 24.95 18.14
N ARG A 319 -22.99 25.26 17.13
CA ARG A 319 -23.43 24.30 16.11
C ARG A 319 -22.38 24.16 15.01
N THR A 320 -22.23 22.95 14.49
CA THR A 320 -21.43 22.67 13.30
C THR A 320 -22.36 22.42 12.12
N SER A 321 -22.07 23.04 10.98
CA SER A 321 -22.83 22.81 9.76
C SER A 321 -22.51 21.44 9.16
N ILE A 322 -23.48 20.82 8.49
CA ILE A 322 -23.28 19.55 7.76
C ILE A 322 -22.18 19.73 6.71
N GLN A 323 -22.15 20.87 6.01
CA GLN A 323 -21.14 21.15 4.99
C GLN A 323 -19.72 21.18 5.57
N GLN A 324 -19.54 21.69 6.79
CA GLN A 324 -18.25 21.62 7.49
C GLN A 324 -17.92 20.19 7.89
N ALA A 325 -18.87 19.46 8.46
CA ALA A 325 -18.65 18.07 8.88
C ALA A 325 -18.37 17.13 7.70
N ARG A 326 -18.94 17.40 6.52
CA ARG A 326 -18.66 16.63 5.29
C ARG A 326 -17.18 16.66 4.89
N LYS A 327 -16.42 17.72 5.24
CA LYS A 327 -14.99 17.82 4.91
C LYS A 327 -14.17 16.66 5.46
N TRP A 328 -14.44 16.26 6.70
CA TRP A 328 -13.81 15.07 7.31
C TRP A 328 -14.65 13.81 7.14
N GLY A 329 -15.98 13.93 7.09
CA GLY A 329 -16.88 12.78 7.08
C GLY A 329 -16.96 12.04 5.75
N VAL A 330 -16.93 12.76 4.62
CA VAL A 330 -17.00 12.14 3.28
C VAL A 330 -15.75 11.31 2.96
N PRO A 331 -14.51 11.73 3.31
CA PRO A 331 -13.33 10.87 3.25
C PRO A 331 -13.47 9.52 3.97
N TYR A 332 -14.14 9.47 5.13
CA TYR A 332 -14.34 8.24 5.92
C TYR A 332 -15.54 7.39 5.49
N PHE A 333 -16.63 8.04 5.06
CA PHE A 333 -17.94 7.40 4.94
C PHE A 333 -18.59 7.50 3.55
N LYS A 334 -17.98 8.22 2.59
CA LYS A 334 -18.55 8.47 1.25
C LYS A 334 -20.04 8.88 1.38
N ASP A 335 -20.91 8.26 0.58
CA ASP A 335 -22.35 8.51 0.56
C ASP A 335 -23.06 8.03 1.84
N ASN A 336 -22.45 7.14 2.63
CA ASN A 336 -23.02 6.70 3.90
C ASN A 336 -23.07 7.84 4.93
N PHE A 337 -22.27 8.90 4.77
CA PHE A 337 -22.27 10.06 5.68
C PHE A 337 -23.67 10.64 5.89
N ASP A 338 -24.46 10.78 4.81
CA ASP A 338 -25.79 11.39 4.90
C ASP A 338 -26.81 10.51 5.60
N ARG A 339 -26.70 9.19 5.41
CA ARG A 339 -27.49 8.22 6.17
C ARG A 339 -27.15 8.31 7.66
N LEU A 340 -25.87 8.47 8.01
CA LEU A 340 -25.40 8.57 9.39
C LEU A 340 -25.87 9.85 10.08
N VAL A 341 -25.86 11.00 9.38
CA VAL A 341 -26.44 12.25 9.90
C VAL A 341 -27.94 12.12 10.20
N LYS A 342 -28.69 11.44 9.32
CA LYS A 342 -30.13 11.16 9.57
C LYS A 342 -30.32 10.30 10.82
N VAL A 343 -29.55 9.23 10.97
CA VAL A 343 -29.59 8.37 12.16
C VAL A 343 -29.24 9.18 13.42
N LYS A 344 -28.14 9.94 13.38
CA LYS A 344 -27.72 10.81 14.49
C LYS A 344 -28.81 11.78 14.93
N THR A 345 -29.50 12.39 13.97
CA THR A 345 -30.61 13.32 14.23
C THR A 345 -31.77 12.64 14.95
N LEU A 346 -32.09 11.40 14.58
CA LEU A 346 -33.18 10.64 15.21
C LEU A 346 -32.85 10.19 16.63
N VAL A 347 -31.61 9.73 16.86
CA VAL A 347 -31.23 9.11 18.14
C VAL A 347 -30.62 10.10 19.14
N ASP A 348 -30.09 11.22 18.68
CA ASP A 348 -29.51 12.28 19.52
C ASP A 348 -29.81 13.67 18.91
N PRO A 349 -31.08 14.11 18.90
CA PRO A 349 -31.50 15.36 18.28
C PRO A 349 -30.89 16.60 18.94
N THR A 350 -30.52 16.51 20.23
CA THR A 350 -29.86 17.60 20.97
C THR A 350 -28.34 17.63 20.78
N ASN A 351 -27.79 16.66 20.04
CA ASN A 351 -26.37 16.49 19.79
C ASN A 351 -25.52 16.46 21.08
N PHE A 352 -26.00 15.68 22.06
CA PHE A 352 -25.34 15.48 23.34
C PHE A 352 -23.98 14.79 23.18
N PHE A 353 -23.93 13.71 22.39
CA PHE A 353 -22.69 12.99 22.09
C PHE A 353 -21.92 13.70 20.97
N LYS A 354 -21.06 14.65 21.33
CA LYS A 354 -20.28 15.44 20.38
C LYS A 354 -18.79 15.46 20.70
N TYR A 355 -17.98 15.51 19.65
CA TYR A 355 -16.53 15.72 19.70
C TYR A 355 -16.07 16.34 18.36
N GLU A 356 -14.77 16.49 18.17
CA GLU A 356 -14.14 17.19 17.04
C GLU A 356 -14.54 16.63 15.67
N GLN A 357 -14.91 15.35 15.58
CA GLN A 357 -15.37 14.68 14.35
C GLN A 357 -16.59 13.78 14.63
N SER A 358 -17.53 14.25 15.45
CA SER A 358 -18.84 13.60 15.62
C SER A 358 -19.82 14.03 14.53
N PHE A 359 -20.70 13.13 14.07
CA PHE A 359 -21.79 13.52 13.17
C PHE A 359 -22.66 14.63 13.80
N PRO A 360 -22.97 15.71 13.07
CA PRO A 360 -23.92 16.72 13.55
C PRO A 360 -25.37 16.21 13.40
N SER A 361 -26.27 16.73 14.23
CA SER A 361 -27.72 16.53 14.08
C SER A 361 -28.31 17.63 13.18
N LEU A 362 -29.34 17.30 12.40
CA LEU A 362 -30.13 18.29 11.64
C LEU A 362 -30.93 19.15 12.63
N HIS A 363 -30.92 20.46 12.43
CA HIS A 363 -31.65 21.42 13.25
C HIS A 363 -32.49 22.34 12.39
#